data_AF-A0A9E1U456-F1
#
_entry.id   AF-A0A9E1U456-F1
#
_cell.length_a   1.000
_cell.length_b   1.000
_cell.length_c   1.000
_cell.angle_alpha   90.00
_cell.angle_beta   90.00
_cell.angle_gamma   90.00
#
_symmetry.space_group_name_H-M   'P 1'
#
loop_
_entity.id
_entity.type
_entity.pdbx_description
1 polymer ?
#
loop_
_entity_poly.entity_id
_entity_poly.type
_entity_poly.pdbx_seq_one_letter_code
_entity_poly.pdbx_strand_id
1 'polypeptide(L)'
;MPEKHPPEQLLQALWCLPVATEFQTTTGEQLRVEFPGWLNSGTGPDFLEAWLCQGDQQLYGIVEFYTHTRLWQAYGHPDDPAYQQLILHVVLYHDAELPALVREDGQTIPVVELATQLPEKWE
;
A
#
# COMPACT_ATOMS: atom_id res chain seq x y z
N MET A 1 -4.44 -17.67 19.88
CA MET A 1 -4.17 -18.41 18.63
C MET A 1 -3.47 -17.42 17.72
N PRO A 2 -2.35 -17.75 17.04
CA PRO A 2 -1.80 -16.78 16.09
C PRO A 2 -2.86 -16.56 15.01
N GLU A 3 -3.31 -15.33 14.86
CA GLU A 3 -4.25 -14.94 13.81
C GLU A 3 -3.61 -15.37 12.48
N LYS A 4 -4.29 -16.25 11.75
CA LYS A 4 -3.85 -16.67 10.41
C LYS A 4 -4.16 -15.52 9.46
N HIS A 5 -3.34 -14.47 9.50
CA HIS A 5 -3.38 -13.47 8.45
C HIS A 5 -2.88 -14.10 7.15
N PRO A 6 -3.46 -13.73 6.01
CA PRO A 6 -2.90 -14.14 4.73
C PRO A 6 -1.47 -13.61 4.61
N PRO A 7 -0.58 -14.38 3.94
CA PRO A 7 0.77 -13.91 3.65
C PRO A 7 0.72 -12.64 2.79
N GLU A 8 1.67 -11.73 2.98
CA GLU A 8 1.80 -10.48 2.22
C GLU A 8 1.84 -10.72 0.70
N GLN A 9 2.42 -11.85 0.29
CA GLN A 9 2.44 -12.29 -1.11
C GLN A 9 1.03 -12.48 -1.70
N LEU A 10 0.02 -12.79 -0.88
CA LEU A 10 -1.37 -12.84 -1.34
C LEU A 10 -1.89 -11.43 -1.65
N LEU A 11 -1.54 -10.43 -0.84
CA LEU A 11 -1.94 -9.04 -1.06
C LEU A 11 -1.29 -8.49 -2.35
N GLN A 12 0.00 -8.76 -2.53
CA GLN A 12 0.74 -8.42 -3.75
C GLN A 12 0.13 -9.10 -5.00
N ALA A 13 -0.31 -10.36 -4.87
CA ALA A 13 -0.99 -11.06 -5.95
C ALA A 13 -2.35 -10.44 -6.29
N LEU A 14 -3.14 -10.05 -5.29
CA LEU A 14 -4.42 -9.35 -5.48
C LEU A 14 -4.22 -8.02 -6.20
N TRP A 15 -3.19 -7.26 -5.82
CA TRP A 15 -2.80 -6.00 -6.46
C TRP A 15 -2.48 -6.14 -7.95
N CYS A 16 -1.88 -7.26 -8.36
CA CYS A 16 -1.56 -7.55 -9.76
C CYS A 16 -2.76 -8.03 -10.60
N LEU A 17 -3.93 -8.28 -10.00
CA LEU A 17 -5.06 -8.80 -10.76
C LEU A 17 -5.61 -7.75 -11.74
N PRO A 18 -6.01 -8.13 -12.97
CA PRO A 18 -6.57 -7.18 -13.94
C PRO A 18 -7.85 -6.46 -13.48
N VAL A 19 -8.51 -6.97 -12.46
CA VAL A 19 -9.74 -6.39 -11.87
C VAL A 19 -9.45 -5.41 -10.73
N ALA A 20 -8.21 -5.39 -10.23
CA ALA A 20 -7.78 -4.56 -9.12
C ALA A 20 -7.30 -3.19 -9.62
N THR A 21 -8.20 -2.45 -10.28
CA THR A 21 -7.86 -1.20 -10.98
C THR A 21 -8.29 0.06 -10.25
N GLU A 22 -9.23 -0.05 -9.30
CA GLU A 22 -9.76 1.10 -8.56
C GLU A 22 -9.87 0.74 -7.08
N PHE A 23 -9.42 1.65 -6.23
CA PHE A 23 -9.43 1.56 -4.78
C PHE A 23 -9.87 2.88 -4.17
N GLN A 24 -10.29 2.83 -2.91
CA GLN A 24 -10.50 4.00 -2.07
C GLN A 24 -9.42 4.05 -0.99
N THR A 25 -8.83 5.22 -0.78
CA THR A 25 -7.90 5.45 0.33
C THR A 25 -8.65 5.51 1.67
N THR A 26 -7.94 5.34 2.78
CA THR A 26 -8.54 5.44 4.13
C THR A 26 -9.02 6.87 4.46
N THR A 27 -8.59 7.87 3.70
CA THR A 27 -9.08 9.26 3.73
C THR A 27 -10.29 9.50 2.82
N GLY A 28 -10.73 8.50 2.05
CA GLY A 28 -11.92 8.53 1.21
C GLY A 28 -11.69 8.95 -0.26
N GLU A 29 -10.46 9.26 -0.64
CA GLU A 29 -10.10 9.65 -2.00
C GLU A 29 -10.02 8.42 -2.93
N GLN A 30 -10.50 8.57 -4.17
CA GLN A 30 -10.42 7.52 -5.18
C GLN A 30 -9.00 7.44 -5.76
N LEU A 31 -8.51 6.21 -5.87
CA LEU A 31 -7.22 5.86 -6.41
C LEU A 31 -7.38 4.84 -7.54
N ARG A 32 -6.89 5.19 -8.73
CA ARG A 32 -6.87 4.30 -9.90
C ARG A 32 -5.45 3.81 -10.14
N VAL A 33 -5.33 2.53 -10.45
CA VAL A 33 -4.08 1.87 -10.83
C VAL A 33 -3.96 1.88 -12.35
N GLU A 34 -3.09 2.72 -12.89
CA GLU A 34 -2.75 2.71 -14.33
C GLU A 34 -1.72 1.63 -14.63
N PHE A 35 -0.75 1.46 -13.73
CA PHE A 35 0.22 0.38 -13.72
C PHE A 35 0.58 0.01 -12.28
N PRO A 36 0.39 -1.25 -11.84
CA PRO A 36 0.65 -1.66 -10.45
C PRO A 36 2.14 -1.57 -10.05
N GLY A 37 3.04 -1.46 -11.03
CA GLY A 37 4.48 -1.52 -10.84
C GLY A 37 5.07 -2.88 -11.20
N TRP A 38 6.39 -2.95 -11.21
CA TRP A 38 7.16 -4.19 -11.32
C TRP A 38 7.34 -4.80 -9.94
N LEU A 39 6.90 -6.04 -9.75
CA LEU A 39 7.15 -6.79 -8.52
C LEU A 39 8.66 -6.89 -8.27
N ASN A 40 9.12 -6.41 -7.14
CA ASN A 40 10.48 -6.52 -6.67
C ASN A 40 10.65 -7.88 -5.98
N SER A 41 11.64 -8.67 -6.41
CA SER A 41 11.97 -9.96 -5.77
C SER A 41 13.18 -9.86 -4.84
N GLY A 42 13.79 -8.68 -4.75
CA GLY A 42 14.92 -8.38 -3.89
C GLY A 42 14.51 -7.79 -2.54
N THR A 43 15.48 -7.16 -1.88
CA THR A 43 15.24 -6.34 -0.69
C THR A 43 14.67 -4.97 -1.07
N GLY A 44 13.96 -4.34 -0.14
CA GLY A 44 13.35 -3.03 -0.35
C GLY A 44 11.87 -3.15 -0.68
N PRO A 45 11.28 -2.16 -1.35
CA PRO A 45 9.84 -2.08 -1.51
C PRO A 45 9.28 -3.15 -2.43
N ASP A 46 8.01 -3.50 -2.24
CA ASP A 46 7.37 -4.60 -2.95
C ASP A 46 7.18 -4.35 -4.44
N PHE A 47 6.83 -3.13 -4.84
CA PHE A 47 6.64 -2.76 -6.24
C PHE A 47 7.42 -1.51 -6.60
N LEU A 48 8.05 -1.54 -7.76
CA LEU A 48 8.80 -0.43 -8.34
C LEU A 48 8.06 0.18 -9.53
N GLU A 49 8.26 1.48 -9.76
CA GLU A 49 7.76 2.20 -10.95
C GLU A 49 6.24 2.09 -11.15
N ALA A 50 5.46 2.00 -10.07
CA ALA A 50 4.01 2.06 -10.14
C ALA A 50 3.55 3.43 -10.65
N TRP A 51 2.43 3.42 -11.38
CA TRP A 51 1.74 4.62 -11.85
C TRP A 51 0.29 4.58 -11.39
N LEU A 52 -0.06 5.54 -10.54
CA LEU A 52 -1.38 5.69 -9.95
C LEU A 52 -1.97 7.07 -10.28
N CYS A 53 -3.30 7.15 -10.27
CA CYS A 53 -4.04 8.40 -10.35
C CYS A 53 -4.89 8.55 -9.09
N GLN A 54 -4.64 9.59 -8.29
CA GLN A 54 -5.45 9.96 -7.12
C GLN A 54 -6.20 11.25 -7.43
N GLY A 55 -7.50 11.15 -7.75
CA GLY A 55 -8.23 12.25 -8.37
C GLY A 55 -7.56 12.70 -9.68
N ASP A 56 -7.15 13.97 -9.75
CA ASP A 56 -6.44 14.54 -10.90
C ASP A 56 -4.89 14.45 -10.78
N GLN A 57 -4.38 13.97 -9.64
CA GLN A 57 -2.95 13.87 -9.39
C GLN A 57 -2.39 12.55 -9.92
N GLN A 58 -1.34 12.64 -10.73
CA GLN A 58 -0.55 11.48 -11.16
C GLN A 58 0.58 11.22 -10.18
N LEU A 59 0.69 9.97 -9.73
CA LEU A 59 1.71 9.50 -8.81
C LEU A 59 2.59 8.48 -9.52
N TYR A 60 3.91 8.63 -9.38
CA TYR A 60 4.90 7.71 -9.91
C TYR A 60 5.91 7.37 -8.82
N GLY A 61 6.12 6.09 -8.54
CA GLY A 61 7.00 5.68 -7.45
C GLY A 61 6.86 4.21 -7.08
N ILE A 62 7.09 3.92 -5.81
CA ILE A 62 7.03 2.55 -5.26
C ILE A 62 5.73 2.35 -4.48
N VAL A 63 5.30 1.09 -4.37
CA VAL A 63 4.16 0.68 -3.54
C VAL A 63 4.65 -0.37 -2.56
N GLU A 64 4.20 -0.26 -1.31
CA GLU A 64 4.58 -1.16 -0.23
C GLU A 64 3.37 -1.83 0.40
N PHE A 65 3.51 -3.10 0.78
CA PHE A 65 2.47 -3.91 1.40
C PHE A 65 2.83 -4.29 2.82
N TYR A 66 1.84 -4.25 3.71
CA TYR A 66 1.92 -4.89 5.02
C TYR A 66 0.58 -5.49 5.43
N THR A 67 0.58 -6.41 6.38
CA THR A 67 -0.69 -6.86 6.98
C THR A 67 -1.33 -5.76 7.83
N HIS A 68 -0.53 -4.89 8.45
CA HIS A 68 -0.99 -3.81 9.32
C HIS A 68 -0.15 -2.55 9.11
N THR A 69 -0.77 -1.38 9.21
CA THR A 69 -0.06 -0.08 9.09
C THR A 69 1.08 0.06 10.09
N ARG A 70 0.91 -0.41 11.33
CA ARG A 70 1.91 -0.32 12.41
C ARG A 70 3.25 -0.99 12.08
N LEU A 71 3.25 -1.95 11.14
CA LEU A 71 4.47 -2.67 10.75
C LEU A 71 5.48 -1.76 10.04
N TRP A 72 5.01 -0.73 9.35
CA TRP A 72 5.87 0.28 8.72
C TRP A 72 6.93 0.85 9.68
N GLN A 73 6.50 1.26 10.87
CA GLN A 73 7.40 1.81 11.88
C GLN A 73 8.25 0.72 12.53
N ALA A 74 7.68 -0.47 12.74
CA ALA A 74 8.37 -1.58 13.38
C ALA A 74 9.59 -2.08 12.58
N TYR A 75 9.55 -1.96 11.25
CA TYR A 75 10.64 -2.36 10.36
C TYR A 75 11.64 -1.24 10.05
N GLY A 76 11.43 -0.02 10.55
CA GLY A 76 12.40 1.07 10.41
C GLY A 76 12.44 1.74 9.04
N HIS A 77 11.40 1.57 8.22
CA HIS A 77 11.30 2.20 6.90
C HIS A 77 11.25 3.73 6.86
N PRO A 78 10.75 4.46 7.88
CA PRO A 78 10.76 5.92 7.85
C PRO A 78 12.13 6.55 7.56
N ASP A 79 13.21 5.90 7.99
CA ASP A 79 14.59 6.39 7.84
C ASP A 79 15.37 5.70 6.70
N ASP A 80 14.73 4.81 5.94
CA ASP A 80 15.37 4.05 4.87
C ASP A 80 15.27 4.78 3.51
N PRO A 81 16.40 5.19 2.90
CA PRO A 81 16.40 5.86 1.60
C PRO A 81 15.70 5.09 0.48
N ALA A 82 15.63 3.75 0.56
CA ALA A 82 14.93 2.93 -0.44
C ALA A 82 13.44 3.27 -0.55
N TYR A 83 12.86 3.90 0.48
CA TYR A 83 11.44 4.19 0.58
C TYR A 83 11.06 5.65 0.31
N GLN A 84 12.02 6.51 -0.03
CA GLN A 84 11.76 7.93 -0.26
C GLN A 84 10.75 8.21 -1.39
N GLN A 85 10.57 7.26 -2.32
CA GLN A 85 9.63 7.37 -3.43
C GLN A 85 8.31 6.63 -3.18
N LEU A 86 8.00 6.29 -1.91
CA LEU A 86 6.74 5.61 -1.57
C LEU A 86 5.55 6.51 -1.90
N ILE A 87 4.71 6.04 -2.83
CA ILE A 87 3.51 6.76 -3.27
C ILE A 87 2.21 6.13 -2.78
N LEU A 88 2.26 4.91 -2.27
CA LEU A 88 1.08 4.22 -1.73
C LEU A 88 1.52 3.14 -0.75
N HIS A 89 0.87 3.11 0.41
CA HIS A 89 1.00 2.05 1.39
C HIS A 89 -0.27 1.21 1.39
N VAL A 90 -0.20 -0.04 0.93
CA VAL A 90 -1.34 -0.94 0.89
C VAL A 90 -1.29 -1.85 2.11
N VAL A 91 -2.37 -1.91 2.87
CA VAL A 91 -2.44 -2.73 4.08
C VAL A 91 -3.64 -3.65 4.04
N LEU A 92 -3.53 -4.80 4.71
CA LEU A 92 -4.72 -5.60 4.96
C LEU A 92 -5.63 -4.92 6.00
N TYR A 93 -5.06 -4.45 7.11
CA TYR A 93 -5.77 -3.76 8.18
C TYR A 93 -5.13 -2.39 8.48
N HIS A 94 -5.96 -1.35 8.54
CA HIS A 94 -5.46 0.00 8.84
C HIS A 94 -5.55 0.33 10.35
N ASP A 95 -4.42 0.70 10.94
CA ASP A 95 -4.35 1.15 12.34
C ASP A 95 -4.62 2.67 12.42
N ALA A 96 -5.90 3.06 12.48
CA ALA A 96 -6.37 4.44 12.34
C ALA A 96 -5.93 5.40 13.48
N GLU A 97 -5.46 4.87 14.61
CA GLU A 97 -4.91 5.63 15.72
C GLU A 97 -3.48 6.14 15.48
N LEU A 98 -2.79 5.61 14.46
CA LEU A 98 -1.44 6.03 14.11
C LEU A 98 -1.46 7.36 13.33
N PRO A 99 -0.40 8.17 13.47
CA PRO A 99 -0.27 9.36 12.64
C PRO A 99 -0.17 8.97 11.17
N ALA A 100 -0.65 9.87 10.30
CA ALA A 100 -0.51 9.72 8.86
C ALA A 100 0.97 9.55 8.47
N LEU A 101 1.23 8.74 7.46
CA LEU A 101 2.56 8.55 6.90
C LEU A 101 2.90 9.79 6.07
N VAL A 102 4.04 10.41 6.36
CA VAL A 102 4.47 11.64 5.69
C VAL A 102 5.89 11.44 5.18
N ARG A 103 6.12 11.76 3.91
CA ARG A 103 7.45 11.76 3.28
C ARG A 103 8.28 12.94 3.76
N GLU A 104 9.59 12.89 3.54
CA GLU A 104 10.50 14.00 3.87
C GLU A 104 10.11 15.33 3.20
N ASP A 105 9.48 15.28 2.03
CA ASP A 105 8.99 16.46 1.29
C ASP A 105 7.65 17.02 1.84
N GLY A 106 7.11 16.43 2.91
CA GLY A 106 5.88 16.84 3.57
C GLY A 106 4.60 16.28 2.94
N GLN A 107 4.70 15.47 1.88
CA GLN A 107 3.53 14.83 1.29
C GLN A 107 3.04 13.66 2.14
N THR A 108 1.73 13.59 2.37
CA THR A 108 1.10 12.43 2.99
C THR A 108 1.06 11.27 2.01
N ILE A 109 1.46 10.09 2.47
CA ILE A 109 1.38 8.85 1.70
C ILE A 109 -0.04 8.31 1.86
N PRO A 110 -0.80 8.12 0.76
CA PRO A 110 -2.11 7.52 0.83
C PRO A 110 -2.01 6.08 1.33
N VAL A 111 -3.04 5.64 2.07
CA VAL A 111 -3.16 4.27 2.56
C VAL A 111 -4.40 3.64 1.95
N VAL A 112 -4.27 2.41 1.44
CA VAL A 112 -5.40 1.60 0.99
C VAL A 112 -5.55 0.42 1.94
N GLU A 113 -6.73 0.28 2.53
CA GLU A 113 -7.09 -0.89 3.34
C GLU A 113 -7.84 -1.90 2.47
N LEU A 114 -7.26 -3.09 2.28
CA LEU A 114 -7.85 -4.12 1.44
C LEU A 114 -9.02 -4.84 2.13
N ALA A 115 -8.99 -5.01 3.45
CA ALA A 115 -10.05 -5.75 4.18
C ALA A 115 -11.44 -5.12 4.03
N THR A 116 -11.52 -3.81 3.80
CA THR A 116 -12.79 -3.08 3.61
C THR A 116 -13.27 -3.04 2.15
N GLN A 117 -12.43 -3.45 1.21
CA GLN A 117 -12.67 -3.32 -0.23
C GLN A 117 -12.79 -4.67 -0.95
N LEU A 118 -12.35 -5.74 -0.30
CA LEU A 118 -12.54 -7.09 -0.77
C LEU A 118 -13.95 -7.59 -0.39
N PRO A 119 -14.62 -8.37 -1.26
CA PRO A 119 -15.95 -8.90 -0.96
C PRO A 119 -15.94 -9.69 0.35
N GLU A 120 -16.97 -9.48 1.17
CA GLU A 120 -17.07 -10.04 2.52
C GLU A 120 -16.87 -11.56 2.53
N LYS A 121 -15.85 -11.97 3.31
CA LYS A 121 -15.60 -13.29 3.92
C LYS A 121 -14.62 -14.22 3.18
N TRP A 122 -13.41 -14.27 3.75
CA TRP A 122 -12.67 -15.51 3.87
C TRP A 122 -13.15 -16.24 5.15
N GLU A 123 -14.17 -17.09 5.02
CA GLU A 123 -14.49 -18.14 6.02
C GLU A 123 -13.72 -19.43 5.70
#